data_AF-A0A952ABK3-F1
#
_entry.id   AF-A0A952ABK3-F1
#
_cell.length_a   1.000
_cell.length_b   1.000
_cell.length_c   1.000
_cell.angle_alpha   90.00
_cell.angle_beta   90.00
_cell.angle_gamma   90.00
#
_symmetry.space_group_name_H-M   'P 1'
#
loop_
_entity.id
_entity.type
_entity.pdbx_description
1 polymer ?
#
loop_
_entity_poly.entity_id
_entity_poly.type
_entity_poly.pdbx_seq_one_letter_code
_entity_poly.pdbx_strand_id
1 'polypeptide(L)' 'MAMIYDLVAQGLQMILVLAVAPFILGVSRKVKARLLRRFGPPLLQPYRDIWKLMHK' A
#
# COMPACT_ATOMS: atom_id res chain seq x y z
N MET A 1 -14.92 13.64 25.71
CA MET A 1 -14.54 14.16 24.38
C MET A 1 -13.14 13.72 23.93
N ALA A 2 -12.11 13.69 24.79
CA ALA A 2 -10.77 13.20 24.41
C ALA A 2 -10.74 11.76 23.84
N MET A 3 -11.40 10.79 24.51
CA MET A 3 -11.37 9.39 24.08
C MET A 3 -11.91 9.11 22.67
N ILE A 4 -12.88 9.91 22.18
CA ILE A 4 -13.43 9.71 20.83
C ILE A 4 -12.38 10.12 19.79
N TYR A 5 -11.67 11.22 20.02
CA TYR A 5 -10.58 11.65 19.13
C TYR A 5 -9.43 10.65 19.12
N ASP A 6 -9.07 10.07 20.27
CA ASP A 6 -8.01 9.07 20.36
C ASP A 6 -8.37 7.79 19.59
N LEU A 7 -9.61 7.30 19.73
CA LEU A 7 -10.12 6.15 18.98
C LEU A 7 -10.13 6.39 17.46
N VAL A 8 -10.57 7.59 17.03
CA VAL A 8 -10.58 7.98 15.62
C VAL A 8 -9.15 8.10 15.08
N ALA A 9 -8.24 8.72 15.83
CA ALA A 9 -6.84 8.85 15.46
C ALA A 9 -6.16 7.49 15.33
N GLN A 10 -6.42 6.56 16.26
CA GLN A 10 -5.90 5.20 16.23
C GLN A 10 -6.42 4.42 15.01
N GLY A 11 -7.73 4.50 14.73
CA GLY A 11 -8.32 3.88 13.54
C GLY A 11 -7.72 4.43 12.24
N LEU A 12 -7.53 5.76 12.16
CA LEU A 12 -6.91 6.40 11.01
C LEU A 12 -5.44 5.98 10.84
N GLN A 13 -4.70 5.87 11.95
CA GLN A 13 -3.30 5.43 11.94
C GLN A 13 -3.17 3.99 11.43
N MET A 14 -4.05 3.08 11.86
CA MET A 14 -4.04 1.69 11.37
C MET A 14 -4.33 1.61 9.87
N ILE A 15 -5.31 2.38 9.37
CA ILE A 15 -5.63 2.44 7.94
C ILE A 15 -4.45 3.01 7.13
N LEU A 16 -3.81 4.06 7.63
CA LEU A 16 -2.62 4.63 7.00
C LEU A 16 -1.48 3.62 6.92
N VAL A 17 -1.18 2.90 8.00
CA VAL A 17 -0.13 1.87 8.02
C VAL A 17 -0.45 0.76 7.01
N LEU A 18 -1.70 0.30 6.97
CA LEU A 18 -2.16 -0.71 6.02
C LEU A 18 -2.11 -0.25 4.56
N ALA A 19 -2.28 1.04 4.28
CA ALA A 19 -2.15 1.61 2.94
C ALA A 19 -0.69 1.89 2.55
N VAL A 20 0.16 2.28 3.50
CA VAL A 20 1.58 2.57 3.28
C VAL A 20 2.38 1.30 3.03
N ALA A 21 2.08 0.20 3.73
CA ALA A 21 2.76 -1.09 3.54
C ALA A 21 2.78 -1.60 2.07
N PRO A 22 1.64 -1.68 1.35
CA PRO A 22 1.62 -2.10 -0.05
C PRO A 22 2.24 -1.07 -1.00
N PHE A 23 2.21 0.22 -0.65
CA PHE A 23 2.87 1.26 -1.44
C PHE A 23 4.40 1.04 -1.46
N ILE A 24 5.00 0.73 -0.31
CA ILE A 24 6.43 0.39 -0.19
C ILE A 24 6.76 -0.89 -0.98
N LEU A 25 5.87 -1.90 -0.93
CA LEU A 25 6.03 -3.12 -1.73
C LEU A 25 5.98 -2.83 -3.25
N GLY A 26 5.10 -1.94 -3.70
CA GLY A 26 5.04 -1.50 -5.10
C GLY A 26 6.30 -0.77 -5.55
N VAL A 27 6.83 0.13 -4.70
CA VAL A 27 8.07 0.87 -4.97
C VAL A 27 9.27 -0.07 -5.06
N SER A 28 9.43 -1.01 -4.13
CA SER A 28 10.54 -1.96 -4.15
C SER A 28 10.54 -2.86 -5.39
N ARG A 29 9.36 -3.31 -5.84
CA ARG A 29 9.19 -4.06 -7.09
C ARG A 29 9.60 -3.23 -8.32
N LYS A 30 9.24 -1.94 -8.35
CA LYS A 30 9.63 -1.02 -9.43
C LYS A 30 11.13 -0.75 -9.45
N VAL A 31 11.75 -0.55 -8.28
CA VAL A 31 13.21 -0.35 -8.15
C VAL A 31 13.97 -1.59 -8.63
N LYS A 32 13.57 -2.80 -8.20
CA LYS A 32 14.17 -4.06 -8.69
C LYS A 32 14.02 -4.22 -10.20
N ALA A 33 12.86 -3.90 -10.77
CA ALA A 33 12.65 -4.01 -12.21
C ALA A 33 13.53 -3.04 -13.01
N ARG A 34 13.70 -1.80 -12.53
CA ARG A 34 14.60 -0.82 -13.15
C ARG A 34 16.07 -1.24 -13.07
N LEU A 35 16.51 -1.81 -11.94
CA LEU A 35 17.86 -2.37 -11.78
C LEU A 35 18.15 -3.52 -12.75
N LEU A 36 17.13 -4.35 -13.03
CA LEU A 36 17.22 -5.45 -13.99
C LEU A 36 17.09 -5.00 -15.46
N ARG A 37 17.06 -3.69 -15.75
CA ARG A 37 16.82 -3.13 -17.11
C ARG A 37 15.57 -3.70 -17.79
N ARG A 38 14.57 -4.11 -17.01
CA ARG A 38 13.26 -4.58 -17.51
C ARG A 38 12.24 -3.46 -17.34
N PHE A 39 11.33 -3.32 -18.31
CA PHE A 39 10.16 -2.46 -18.13
C PHE A 39 9.33 -3.05 -16.99
N GLY A 40 9.42 -2.39 -15.83
CA GLY A 40 8.74 -2.85 -14.62
C GLY A 40 7.23 -2.71 -14.71
N PRO A 41 6.50 -3.51 -13.93
CA PRO A 41 5.04 -3.44 -13.85
C PRO A 41 4.55 -2.00 -13.53
N PRO A 42 3.44 -1.52 -14.12
CA PRO A 42 2.86 -0.22 -13.84
C PRO A 42 2.66 0.05 -12.33
N LEU A 43 2.90 1.29 -11.90
CA LEU A 43 2.77 1.75 -10.51
C LEU A 43 1.40 1.45 -9.88
N LEU A 44 0.35 1.36 -10.71
CA LEU A 44 -1.03 1.09 -10.30
C LEU A 44 -1.35 -0.40 -10.17
N GLN A 45 -0.45 -1.29 -10.60
CA GLN A 45 -0.66 -2.74 -10.56
C GLN A 45 -0.77 -3.31 -9.13
N PRO A 46 -0.01 -2.83 -8.11
CA PRO A 46 -0.18 -3.24 -6.72
C PRO A 46 -1.58 -2.94 -6.17
N TYR A 47 -2.19 -1.81 -6.54
CA TYR A 47 -3.57 -1.48 -6.16
C TYR A 47 -4.58 -2.45 -6.78
N ARG A 48 -4.38 -2.81 -8.06
CA ARG A 48 -5.21 -3.83 -8.72
C ARG A 48 -5.04 -5.22 -8.12
N ASP A 49 -3.83 -5.57 -7.71
CA ASP A 49 -3.54 -6.86 -7.06
C ASP A 49 -4.22 -6.98 -5.70
N ILE A 50 -4.20 -5.92 -4.87
CA ILE A 50 -4.93 -5.89 -3.59
C ILE A 50 -6.42 -6.05 -3.82
N TRP A 51 -6.98 -5.32 -4.79
CA TRP A 51 -8.41 -5.41 -5.10
C TRP A 51 -8.80 -6.80 -5.59
N LYS A 52 -7.95 -7.45 -6.38
CA LYS A 52 -8.11 -8.85 -6.83
C LYS A 52 -7.94 -9.86 -5.69
N LEU A 53 -7.04 -9.61 -4.74
CA LEU A 53 -6.82 -10.47 -3.57
C LEU A 53 -7.98 -10.38 -2.57
N MET A 54 -8.60 -9.21 -2.44
CA MET A 54 -9.80 -9.00 -1.60
C MET A 54 -11.08 -9.56 -2.22
N HIS A 55 -11.15 -9.68 -3.56
CA HIS A 55 -12.29 -10.25 -4.27
C HIS A 55 -12.12 -11.76 -4.58
N LYS A 56 -11.35 -12.48 -3.76
CA LYS A 56 -11.18 -13.93 -3.91
C LYS A 56 -12.07 -14.70 -2.94
#